data_AF-A0A818RDB7-F1
#
_entry.id   AF-A0A818RDB7-F1
#
_cell.length_a   1.000
_cell.length_b   1.000
_cell.length_c   1.000
_cell.angle_alpha   90.00
_cell.angle_beta   90.00
_cell.angle_gamma   90.00
#
_symmetry.space_group_name_H-M   'P 1'
#
loop_
_entity.id
_entity.type
_entity.pdbx_description
1 polymer ?
#
loop_
_entity_poly.entity_id
_entity_poly.type
_entity_poly.pdbx_seq_one_letter_code
_entity_poly.pdbx_strand_id
1 'polypeptide(L)'
;MLNSLDAPRSHWLLKSSVHSFYLDTFLRHYPQAKLIMIHRPLDAVLPSFCRTQLTAVNGFFDEADSISRDRLMKRCIQCIGKMVEFIMKFRAHRHDQSDQSHNNIFDVTYDILIKSPIETVRRIYGHFDLRWSNEFEAAMEAWIRENPQGKQGRHTYSLSEFGLTHEDIEAQYADYINLFLRSSATDCAQTNQLLPTNEQPESL
;
A
#
# COMPACT_ATOMS: atom_id res chain seq x y z
N MET A 1 8.28 -2.87 24.60
CA MET A 1 7.21 -1.86 24.43
C MET A 1 7.84 -0.64 23.77
N LEU A 2 7.15 0.00 22.80
CA LEU A 2 7.63 1.24 22.19
C LEU A 2 7.53 2.36 23.23
N ASN A 3 8.65 2.71 23.86
CA ASN A 3 8.70 3.80 24.83
C ASN A 3 9.16 5.07 24.11
N SER A 4 8.35 6.13 24.18
CA SER A 4 8.64 7.46 23.65
C SER A 4 8.20 8.51 24.65
N LEU A 5 8.81 9.70 24.58
CA LEU A 5 8.40 10.86 25.37
C LEU A 5 6.95 11.28 25.04
N ASP A 6 6.55 11.14 23.78
CA ASP A 6 5.21 11.47 23.28
C ASP A 6 4.38 10.21 22.99
N ALA A 7 4.20 9.36 24.00
CA ALA A 7 3.37 8.16 23.83
C ALA A 7 1.90 8.54 23.56
N PRO A 8 1.25 7.95 22.54
CA PRO A 8 -0.14 8.24 22.23
C PRO A 8 -1.05 7.73 23.36
N ARG A 9 -2.17 8.42 23.57
CA ARG A 9 -3.14 8.08 24.64
C ARG A 9 -3.87 6.75 24.40
N SER A 10 -3.98 6.29 23.15
CA SER A 10 -4.69 5.06 22.79
C SER A 10 -3.75 4.01 22.18
N HIS A 11 -3.22 4.28 20.99
CA HIS A 11 -2.45 3.34 20.20
C HIS A 11 -1.41 4.05 19.32
N TRP A 12 -0.33 3.34 19.02
CA TRP A 12 0.67 3.75 18.04
C TRP A 12 0.11 3.66 16.63
N LEU A 13 0.13 4.76 15.88
CA LEU A 13 -0.16 4.79 14.45
C LEU A 13 1.13 5.12 13.69
N LEU A 14 1.60 4.17 12.89
CA LEU A 14 2.85 4.28 12.13
C LEU A 14 2.54 4.17 10.64
N LYS A 15 3.20 4.98 9.81
CA LYS A 15 3.07 4.91 8.36
C LYS A 15 4.41 5.10 7.69
N SER A 16 4.83 4.10 6.95
CA SER A 16 5.96 4.21 6.03
C SER A 16 5.83 3.19 4.90
N SER A 17 6.05 3.60 3.65
CA SER A 17 6.03 2.67 2.51
C SER A 17 7.16 1.65 2.55
N VAL A 18 8.28 1.95 3.23
CA VAL A 18 9.37 0.98 3.44
C VAL A 18 9.00 -0.17 4.38
N HIS A 19 7.90 -0.09 5.13
CA HIS A 19 7.42 -1.22 5.92
C HIS A 19 7.09 -2.44 5.05
N SER A 20 6.74 -2.25 3.77
CA SER A 20 6.43 -3.32 2.82
C SER A 20 7.56 -4.34 2.65
N PHE A 21 8.83 -3.95 2.86
CA PHE A 21 9.97 -4.87 2.81
C PHE A 21 10.10 -5.77 4.05
N TYR A 22 9.42 -5.43 5.14
CA TYR A 22 9.71 -6.00 6.46
C TYR A 22 8.45 -6.49 7.18
N LEU A 23 7.36 -6.74 6.46
CA LEU A 23 6.06 -7.11 7.04
C LEU A 23 6.14 -8.34 7.95
N ASP A 24 6.87 -9.40 7.55
CA ASP A 24 7.08 -10.58 8.39
C ASP A 24 7.87 -10.28 9.66
N THR A 25 8.91 -9.45 9.55
CA THR A 25 9.70 -9.03 10.71
C THR A 25 8.87 -8.16 11.64
N PHE A 26 8.01 -7.30 11.09
CA PHE A 26 7.11 -6.46 11.88
C PHE A 26 6.15 -7.32 12.70
N LEU A 27 5.50 -8.32 12.09
CA LEU A 27 4.59 -9.23 12.81
C LEU A 27 5.33 -10.17 13.76
N ARG A 28 6.60 -10.51 13.51
CA ARG A 28 7.42 -11.27 14.46
C ARG A 28 7.67 -10.49 15.76
N HIS A 29 7.94 -9.18 15.66
CA HIS A 29 8.21 -8.34 16.83
C HIS A 29 6.95 -7.72 17.45
N TYR A 30 5.89 -7.55 16.65
CA TYR A 30 4.59 -7.04 17.05
C TYR A 30 3.46 -7.97 16.56
N PRO A 31 3.28 -9.14 17.18
CA PRO A 31 2.30 -10.14 16.70
C PRO A 31 0.85 -9.66 16.71
N GLN A 32 0.54 -8.66 17.55
CA GLN A 32 -0.78 -8.05 17.66
C GLN A 32 -0.94 -6.79 16.79
N ALA A 33 0.05 -6.48 15.94
CA ALA A 33 -0.04 -5.34 15.06
C ALA A 33 -1.17 -5.51 14.04
N LYS A 34 -1.89 -4.42 13.81
CA LYS A 34 -2.96 -4.30 12.84
C LYS A 34 -2.39 -3.64 11.59
N LEU A 35 -2.29 -4.39 10.50
CA LEU A 35 -1.72 -3.94 9.24
C LEU A 35 -2.83 -3.40 8.33
N ILE A 36 -2.74 -2.13 7.96
CA ILE A 36 -3.63 -1.52 6.96
C ILE A 36 -2.82 -1.36 5.68
N MET A 37 -3.16 -2.13 4.65
CA MET A 37 -2.48 -2.10 3.37
C MET A 37 -3.33 -1.33 2.35
N ILE A 38 -2.76 -0.22 1.86
CA ILE A 38 -3.42 0.63 0.87
C ILE A 38 -2.83 0.30 -0.50
N HIS A 39 -3.67 -0.18 -1.40
CA HIS A 39 -3.29 -0.59 -2.75
C HIS A 39 -3.66 0.49 -3.75
N ARG A 40 -2.73 0.80 -4.65
CA ARG A 40 -2.94 1.77 -5.72
C ARG A 40 -2.40 1.22 -7.04
N PRO A 41 -3.08 1.50 -8.16
CA PRO A 41 -2.56 1.22 -9.50
C PRO A 41 -1.13 1.76 -9.68
N LEU A 42 -0.23 0.90 -10.18
CA LEU A 42 1.20 1.18 -10.25
C LEU A 42 1.54 2.21 -11.34
N ASP A 43 0.67 2.34 -12.34
CA ASP A 43 0.67 3.42 -13.33
C ASP A 43 0.63 4.82 -12.67
N ALA A 44 -0.09 4.96 -11.56
CA ALA A 44 -0.16 6.18 -10.77
C ALA A 44 0.95 6.28 -9.72
N VAL A 45 1.42 5.15 -9.16
CA VAL A 45 2.44 5.12 -8.11
C VAL A 45 3.83 5.42 -8.67
N LEU A 46 4.24 4.76 -9.76
CA LEU A 46 5.61 4.85 -10.28
C LEU A 46 6.01 6.28 -10.62
N PRO A 47 5.23 7.05 -11.41
CA PRO A 47 5.61 8.41 -11.73
C PRO A 47 5.65 9.33 -10.51
N SER A 48 4.67 9.19 -9.61
CA SER A 48 4.60 9.97 -8.37
C SER A 48 5.82 9.70 -7.48
N PHE A 49 6.24 8.44 -7.37
CA PHE A 49 7.40 8.04 -6.58
C PHE A 49 8.69 8.56 -7.20
N CYS A 50 8.92 8.33 -8.50
CA CYS A 50 10.09 8.82 -9.21
C CYS A 50 10.23 10.34 -9.10
N ARG A 51 9.13 11.09 -9.26
CA ARG A 51 9.14 12.55 -9.12
C ARG A 51 9.48 12.98 -7.70
N THR A 52 8.89 12.33 -6.70
CA THR A 52 9.20 12.63 -5.28
C THR A 52 10.68 12.43 -5.00
N GLN A 53 11.28 11.35 -5.51
CA GLN A 53 12.72 11.09 -5.35
C GLN A 53 13.56 12.14 -6.08
N LEU A 54 13.23 12.47 -7.32
CA LEU A 54 13.91 13.53 -8.09
C LEU A 54 13.86 14.87 -7.36
N THR A 55 12.70 15.25 -6.81
CA THR A 55 12.56 16.49 -6.04
C THR A 55 13.41 16.43 -4.76
N ALA A 56 13.41 15.30 -4.05
CA ALA A 56 14.20 15.13 -2.83
C ALA A 56 15.71 15.25 -3.09
N VAL A 57 16.16 14.87 -4.29
CA VAL A 57 17.58 14.94 -4.66
C VAL A 57 17.97 16.15 -5.49
N ASN A 58 17.04 17.04 -5.83
CA ASN A 58 17.25 18.10 -6.82
C ASN A 58 18.39 19.08 -6.45
N GLY A 59 18.73 19.19 -5.16
CA GLY A 59 19.86 20.01 -4.68
C GLY A 59 21.23 19.31 -4.69
N PHE A 60 21.30 18.02 -5.03
CA PHE A 60 22.54 17.23 -5.03
C PHE A 60 23.08 16.93 -6.44
N PHE A 61 22.32 17.25 -7.50
CA PHE A 61 22.69 16.98 -8.88
C PHE A 61 22.65 18.28 -9.69
N ASP A 62 23.65 18.50 -10.54
CA ASP A 62 23.59 19.56 -11.55
C ASP A 62 22.46 19.26 -12.54
N GLU A 63 21.76 20.29 -13.01
CA GLU A 63 20.65 20.15 -13.96
C GLU A 63 21.06 19.42 -15.25
N ALA A 64 22.34 19.47 -15.61
CA ALA A 64 22.92 18.82 -16.79
C ALA A 64 23.24 17.32 -16.61
N ASP A 65 23.19 16.76 -15.39
CA ASP A 65 23.54 15.35 -15.14
C ASP A 65 22.36 14.40 -15.42
N SER A 66 22.05 14.24 -16.71
CA SER A 66 21.01 13.32 -17.19
C SER A 66 21.30 11.86 -16.85
N ILE A 67 22.57 11.44 -16.84
CA ILE A 67 22.97 10.05 -16.56
C ILE A 67 22.62 9.66 -15.13
N SER A 68 22.86 10.54 -14.15
CA SER A 68 22.48 10.27 -12.76
C SER A 68 20.97 10.23 -12.55
N ARG A 69 20.21 11.06 -13.27
CA ARG A 69 18.74 11.06 -13.22
C ARG A 69 18.15 9.77 -13.78
N ASP A 70 18.63 9.29 -14.92
CA ASP A 70 18.20 8.03 -15.51
C ASP A 70 18.50 6.83 -14.61
N ARG A 71 19.70 6.82 -14.00
CA ARG A 71 20.08 5.79 -13.01
C ARG A 71 19.17 5.81 -11.79
N LEU A 72 18.83 6.99 -11.28
CA LEU A 72 17.90 7.13 -10.15
C LEU A 72 16.51 6.61 -10.52
N MET A 73 15.98 6.96 -11.69
CA MET A 73 14.68 6.50 -12.16
C MET A 73 14.63 4.98 -12.28
N LYS A 74 15.65 4.36 -12.89
CA LYS A 74 15.77 2.89 -12.94
C LYS A 74 15.77 2.25 -11.56
N ARG A 75 16.50 2.83 -10.60
CA ARG A 75 16.49 2.37 -9.20
C ARG A 75 15.13 2.55 -8.52
N CYS A 76 14.41 3.63 -8.82
CA CYS A 76 13.07 3.85 -8.27
C CYS A 76 12.09 2.78 -8.76
N ILE A 77 12.09 2.46 -10.06
CA ILE A 77 11.27 1.39 -10.64
C ILE A 77 11.61 0.05 -10.00
N GLN A 78 12.90 -0.28 -9.91
CA GLN A 78 13.38 -1.50 -9.23
C GLN A 78 12.94 -1.57 -7.77
N CYS A 79 12.99 -0.45 -7.05
CA CYS A 79 12.58 -0.36 -5.65
C CYS A 79 11.08 -0.66 -5.49
N ILE A 80 10.23 -0.07 -6.32
CA ILE A 80 8.78 -0.37 -6.32
C ILE A 80 8.53 -1.83 -6.71
N GLY A 81 9.21 -2.35 -7.73
CA GLY A 81 9.11 -3.76 -8.11
C GLY A 81 9.47 -4.70 -6.96
N LYS A 82 10.52 -4.38 -6.20
CA LYS A 82 10.89 -5.12 -4.99
C LYS A 82 9.84 -4.97 -3.88
N MET A 83 9.25 -3.79 -3.66
CA MET A 83 8.17 -3.65 -2.69
C MET A 83 6.99 -4.56 -3.03
N VAL A 84 6.58 -4.60 -4.31
CA VAL A 84 5.50 -5.49 -4.77
C VAL A 84 5.88 -6.96 -4.58
N GLU A 85 7.09 -7.37 -4.94
CA GLU A 85 7.58 -8.73 -4.74
C GLU A 85 7.50 -9.17 -3.27
N PHE A 86 7.93 -8.30 -2.34
CA PHE A 86 7.87 -8.59 -0.90
C PHE A 86 6.44 -8.66 -0.37
N ILE A 87 5.54 -7.80 -0.86
CA ILE A 87 4.11 -7.86 -0.52
C ILE A 87 3.50 -9.18 -0.99
N MET A 88 3.75 -9.58 -2.24
CA MET A 88 3.21 -10.82 -2.80
C MET A 88 3.75 -12.05 -2.06
N LYS A 89 5.06 -12.08 -1.75
CA LYS A 89 5.66 -13.14 -0.93
C LYS A 89 5.01 -13.20 0.45
N PHE A 90 4.90 -12.07 1.14
CA PHE A 90 4.27 -12.00 2.46
C PHE A 90 2.84 -12.57 2.46
N ARG A 91 2.10 -12.35 1.37
CA ARG A 91 0.73 -12.84 1.20
C ARG A 91 0.65 -14.33 0.91
N ALA A 92 1.49 -14.82 0.01
CA ALA A 92 1.57 -16.24 -0.32
C ALA A 92 1.89 -17.10 0.93
N HIS A 93 2.90 -16.72 1.71
CA HIS A 93 3.30 -17.47 2.91
C HIS A 93 2.22 -17.53 4.00
N ARG A 94 1.31 -16.54 4.04
CA ARG A 94 0.22 -16.52 5.02
C ARG A 94 -1.00 -17.31 4.57
N HIS A 95 -1.29 -17.35 3.28
CA HIS A 95 -2.35 -18.21 2.75
C HIS A 95 -2.10 -19.69 3.07
N ASP A 96 -0.84 -20.13 3.03
CA ASP A 96 -0.47 -21.51 3.36
C ASP A 96 -0.59 -21.83 4.87
N GLN A 97 -0.67 -20.81 5.71
CA GLN A 97 -0.89 -20.95 7.14
C GLN A 97 -2.39 -20.76 7.39
N SER A 98 -3.12 -21.87 7.56
CA SER A 98 -4.57 -21.94 7.82
C SER A 98 -5.02 -21.31 9.15
N ASP A 99 -4.25 -20.37 9.69
CA ASP A 99 -4.35 -19.88 11.05
C ASP A 99 -4.95 -18.47 11.10
N GLN A 100 -5.56 -18.13 12.24
CA GLN A 100 -6.29 -16.91 12.56
C GLN A 100 -5.53 -15.58 12.32
N SER A 101 -4.29 -15.64 11.84
CA SER A 101 -3.41 -14.51 11.51
C SER A 101 -3.91 -13.62 10.37
N HIS A 102 -4.84 -14.10 9.53
CA HIS A 102 -5.48 -13.27 8.50
C HIS A 102 -6.29 -12.09 9.06
N ASN A 103 -6.77 -12.18 10.30
CA ASN A 103 -7.58 -11.11 10.92
C ASN A 103 -6.76 -9.86 11.31
N ASN A 104 -5.44 -9.87 11.13
CA ASN A 104 -4.58 -8.74 11.45
C ASN A 104 -4.26 -7.86 10.24
N ILE A 105 -4.84 -8.12 9.07
CA ILE A 105 -4.57 -7.37 7.84
C ILE A 105 -5.86 -6.88 7.19
N PHE A 106 -5.93 -5.57 6.93
CA PHE A 106 -7.02 -4.91 6.23
C PHE A 106 -6.53 -4.31 4.92
N ASP A 107 -7.10 -4.80 3.80
CA ASP A 107 -6.80 -4.34 2.45
C ASP A 107 -7.80 -3.29 1.98
N VAL A 108 -7.30 -2.20 1.42
CA VAL A 108 -8.15 -1.17 0.80
C VAL A 108 -7.50 -0.55 -0.41
N THR A 109 -8.28 -0.27 -1.44
CA THR A 109 -7.79 0.49 -2.60
C THR A 109 -7.79 1.98 -2.29
N TYR A 110 -6.81 2.69 -2.85
CA TYR A 110 -6.69 4.14 -2.76
C TYR A 110 -7.99 4.82 -3.22
N ASP A 111 -8.60 4.35 -4.30
CA ASP A 111 -9.81 4.97 -4.85
C ASP A 111 -11.01 4.87 -3.89
N ILE A 112 -11.18 3.73 -3.20
CA ILE A 112 -12.22 3.58 -2.16
C ILE A 112 -11.93 4.52 -0.99
N LEU A 113 -10.69 4.54 -0.50
CA LEU A 113 -10.29 5.40 0.63
C LEU A 113 -10.54 6.89 0.32
N ILE A 114 -10.22 7.32 -0.89
CA ILE A 114 -10.41 8.71 -1.30
C ILE A 114 -11.89 9.05 -1.51
N LYS A 115 -12.66 8.15 -2.13
CA LYS A 115 -14.09 8.35 -2.38
C LYS A 115 -14.92 8.38 -1.11
N SER A 116 -14.54 7.58 -0.11
CA SER A 116 -15.32 7.41 1.12
C SER A 116 -14.40 7.20 2.34
N PRO A 117 -13.68 8.25 2.78
CA PRO A 117 -12.67 8.13 3.82
C PRO A 117 -13.24 7.71 5.18
N ILE A 118 -14.33 8.35 5.63
CA ILE A 118 -14.96 8.03 6.93
C ILE A 118 -15.47 6.60 6.95
N GLU A 119 -16.15 6.18 5.87
CA GLU A 119 -16.65 4.80 5.75
C GLU A 119 -15.50 3.78 5.71
N THR A 120 -14.40 4.11 5.04
CA THR A 120 -13.20 3.27 5.05
C THR A 120 -12.62 3.13 6.46
N VAL A 121 -12.51 4.21 7.22
CA VAL A 121 -12.03 4.17 8.62
C VAL A 121 -13.01 3.38 9.49
N ARG A 122 -14.32 3.52 9.28
CA ARG A 122 -15.35 2.73 9.99
C ARG A 122 -15.16 1.24 9.76
N ARG A 123 -14.92 0.83 8.51
CA ARG A 123 -14.65 -0.57 8.16
C ARG A 123 -13.34 -1.08 8.78
N ILE A 124 -12.28 -0.26 8.79
CA ILE A 124 -11.03 -0.59 9.48
C ILE A 124 -11.27 -0.83 10.97
N TYR A 125 -12.01 0.05 11.63
CA TYR A 125 -12.31 -0.07 13.06
C TYR A 125 -13.16 -1.31 13.35
N GLY A 126 -14.18 -1.58 12.54
CA GLY A 126 -15.01 -2.78 12.67
C GLY A 126 -14.22 -4.07 12.45
N HIS A 127 -13.34 -4.12 11.45
CA HIS A 127 -12.50 -5.28 11.17
C HIS A 127 -11.55 -5.63 12.33
N PHE A 128 -11.05 -4.60 13.01
CA PHE A 128 -10.09 -4.75 14.11
C PHE A 128 -10.72 -4.69 15.52
N ASP A 129 -12.05 -4.72 15.60
CA ASP A 129 -12.83 -4.60 16.85
C ASP A 129 -12.40 -3.39 17.71
N LEU A 130 -12.22 -2.25 17.05
CA LEU A 130 -11.85 -0.98 17.70
C LEU A 130 -13.10 -0.17 18.00
N ARG A 131 -13.11 0.47 19.18
CA ARG A 131 -14.22 1.33 19.60
C ARG A 131 -14.40 2.52 18.64
N TRP A 132 -15.62 2.67 18.13
CA TRP A 132 -16.09 3.82 17.38
C TRP A 132 -16.90 4.76 18.29
N SER A 133 -16.72 6.06 18.19
CA SER A 133 -17.52 7.05 18.92
C SER A 133 -17.96 8.20 18.02
N ASN A 134 -19.07 8.84 18.37
CA ASN A 134 -19.60 9.98 17.63
C ASN A 134 -18.62 11.17 17.63
N GLU A 135 -17.88 11.35 18.73
CA GLU A 135 -16.88 12.40 18.87
C GLU A 135 -15.68 12.16 17.94
N PHE A 136 -15.26 10.91 17.79
CA PHE A 136 -14.19 10.53 16.86
C PHE A 136 -14.60 10.80 15.40
N GLU A 137 -15.82 10.42 15.03
CA GLU A 137 -16.36 10.69 13.70
C GLU A 137 -16.46 12.19 13.41
N ALA A 138 -17.05 12.96 14.33
CA ALA A 138 -17.16 14.41 14.18
C ALA A 138 -15.80 15.11 14.06
N ALA A 139 -14.78 14.63 14.79
CA ALA A 139 -13.42 15.15 14.67
C ALA A 139 -12.80 14.86 13.29
N MET A 140 -13.02 13.67 12.73
CA MET A 140 -12.58 13.34 11.37
C MET A 140 -13.30 14.19 10.31
N GLU A 141 -14.62 14.35 10.43
CA GLU A 141 -15.40 15.21 9.53
C GLU A 141 -14.90 16.66 9.54
N ALA A 142 -14.65 17.20 10.73
CA ALA A 142 -14.09 18.54 10.87
C ALA A 142 -12.72 18.65 10.18
N TRP A 143 -11.83 17.69 10.43
CA TRP A 143 -10.50 17.67 9.80
C TRP A 143 -10.57 17.59 8.27
N ILE A 144 -11.42 16.73 7.71
CA ILE A 144 -11.60 16.58 6.25
C ILE A 144 -12.08 17.89 5.63
N ARG A 145 -13.05 18.56 6.27
CA ARG A 145 -13.59 19.86 5.82
C ARG A 145 -12.53 20.96 5.81
N GLU A 146 -11.62 20.96 6.79
CA GLU A 146 -10.51 21.92 6.89
C GLU A 146 -9.33 21.59 5.96
N ASN A 147 -9.24 20.32 5.52
CA ASN A 147 -8.16 19.79 4.70
C ASN A 147 -8.67 19.18 3.39
N PRO A 148 -9.34 19.98 2.52
CA PRO A 148 -9.80 19.48 1.24
C PRO A 148 -8.63 18.94 0.41
N GLN A 149 -8.86 17.80 -0.24
CA GLN A 149 -7.87 17.20 -1.13
C GLN A 149 -7.56 18.10 -2.32
N GLY A 150 -6.36 17.96 -2.88
CA GLY A 150 -5.93 18.71 -4.07
C GLY A 150 -5.23 20.03 -3.78
N LYS A 151 -4.97 20.40 -2.52
CA LYS A 151 -4.13 21.57 -2.16
C LYS A 151 -2.73 21.54 -2.81
N GLN A 152 -2.25 20.38 -3.26
CA GLN A 152 -0.94 20.20 -3.91
C GLN A 152 -1.01 19.95 -5.43
N GLY A 153 -2.16 20.18 -6.07
CA GLY A 153 -2.33 20.04 -7.52
C GLY A 153 -2.52 18.60 -8.00
N ARG A 154 -3.17 18.45 -9.15
CA ARG A 154 -3.34 17.15 -9.83
C ARG A 154 -2.20 17.04 -10.83
N HIS A 155 -1.13 16.37 -10.45
CA HIS A 155 -0.04 16.12 -11.39
C HIS A 155 -0.49 15.07 -12.42
N THR A 156 -0.60 15.49 -13.68
CA THR A 156 -0.66 14.57 -14.81
C THR A 156 0.74 14.00 -14.99
N TYR A 157 0.90 12.72 -14.70
CA TYR A 157 2.17 12.04 -14.91
C TYR A 157 2.04 11.08 -16.08
N SER A 158 3.08 10.98 -16.90
CA SER A 158 3.11 10.02 -18.01
C SER A 158 4.14 8.92 -17.76
N LEU A 159 3.73 7.66 -17.88
CA LEU A 159 4.63 6.51 -17.86
C LEU A 159 5.70 6.59 -18.98
N SER A 160 5.39 7.30 -20.07
CA SER A 160 6.31 7.48 -21.19
C SER A 160 7.61 8.20 -20.81
N GLU A 161 7.59 9.07 -19.79
CA GLU A 161 8.80 9.73 -19.26
C GLU A 161 9.80 8.72 -18.67
N PHE A 162 9.33 7.52 -18.34
CA PHE A 162 10.12 6.45 -17.77
C PHE A 162 10.39 5.31 -18.76
N GLY A 163 9.97 5.47 -20.03
CA GLY A 163 10.05 4.42 -21.05
C GLY A 163 9.18 3.21 -20.72
N LEU A 164 8.10 3.40 -19.98
CA LEU A 164 7.14 2.37 -19.60
C LEU A 164 5.79 2.62 -20.26
N THR A 165 5.07 1.55 -20.56
CA THR A 165 3.68 1.58 -21.01
C THR A 165 2.75 1.02 -19.93
N HIS A 166 1.45 1.24 -20.08
CA HIS A 166 0.47 0.64 -19.17
C HIS A 166 0.50 -0.90 -19.30
N GLU A 167 0.68 -1.38 -20.53
CA GLU A 167 0.78 -2.79 -20.88
C GLU A 167 1.99 -3.46 -20.20
N ASP A 168 3.14 -2.78 -20.13
CA ASP A 168 4.32 -3.28 -19.39
C ASP A 168 3.99 -3.49 -17.91
N ILE A 169 3.26 -2.56 -17.30
CA ILE A 169 2.86 -2.62 -15.89
C ILE A 169 1.85 -3.74 -15.65
N GLU A 170 0.81 -3.82 -16.49
CA GLU A 170 -0.21 -4.87 -16.42
C GLU A 170 0.40 -6.26 -16.56
N ALA A 171 1.32 -6.45 -17.51
CA ALA A 171 2.00 -7.72 -17.71
C ALA A 171 2.95 -8.05 -16.54
N GLN A 172 3.76 -7.09 -16.10
CA GLN A 172 4.78 -7.34 -15.06
C GLN A 172 4.16 -7.57 -13.67
N TYR A 173 3.04 -6.91 -13.36
CA TYR A 173 2.45 -6.92 -12.03
C TYR A 173 1.04 -7.53 -12.01
N ALA A 174 0.72 -8.39 -12.98
CA ALA A 174 -0.58 -9.02 -13.16
C ALA A 174 -1.12 -9.65 -11.86
N ASP A 175 -0.28 -10.42 -11.14
CA ASP A 175 -0.70 -11.09 -9.91
C ASP A 175 -1.10 -10.11 -8.81
N TYR A 176 -0.32 -9.03 -8.63
CA TYR A 176 -0.64 -7.98 -7.66
C TYR A 176 -1.92 -7.23 -8.05
N ILE A 177 -2.08 -6.92 -9.34
CA ILE A 177 -3.26 -6.23 -9.87
C ILE A 177 -4.51 -7.10 -9.71
N ASN A 178 -4.43 -8.38 -10.05
CA ASN A 178 -5.52 -9.34 -9.90
C ASN A 178 -5.92 -9.49 -8.42
N LEU A 179 -4.94 -9.62 -7.53
CA LEU A 179 -5.20 -9.84 -6.11
C LEU A 179 -5.81 -8.62 -5.41
N PHE A 180 -5.33 -7.40 -5.71
CA PHE A 180 -5.66 -6.21 -4.93
C PHE A 180 -6.45 -5.11 -5.65
N LEU A 181 -6.39 -5.05 -6.98
CA LEU A 181 -6.91 -3.91 -7.74
C LEU A 181 -8.10 -4.26 -8.63
N ARG A 182 -8.20 -5.52 -9.09
CA ARG A 182 -9.35 -6.00 -9.90
C ARG A 182 -10.49 -6.57 -9.06
N SER A 183 -10.22 -6.95 -7.81
CA SER A 183 -11.26 -7.30 -6.84
C SER A 183 -11.85 -6.04 -6.21
N SER A 184 -12.61 -5.26 -6.99
CA SER A 184 -13.38 -4.15 -6.41
C SER A 184 -14.74 -3.98 -7.08
N ALA A 185 -15.72 -4.74 -6.57
CA ALA A 185 -17.12 -4.31 -6.54
C ALA A 185 -17.88 -4.88 -5.32
N THR A 186 -17.45 -6.01 -4.75
CA THR A 186 -18.14 -6.63 -3.61
C THR A 186 -17.12 -7.42 -2.79
N ASP A 187 -17.26 -7.41 -1.47
CA ASP A 187 -16.53 -8.25 -0.50
C ASP A 187 -15.05 -7.95 -0.20
N CYS A 188 -14.88 -7.08 0.79
CA CYS A 188 -13.69 -7.06 1.66
C CYS A 188 -13.50 -8.35 2.49
N ALA A 189 -14.44 -9.29 2.39
CA ALA A 189 -14.41 -10.58 3.08
C ALA A 189 -13.86 -11.72 2.20
N GLN A 190 -13.78 -11.55 0.87
CA GLN A 190 -13.49 -12.64 -0.07
C GLN A 190 -12.09 -12.63 -0.70
N THR A 191 -11.28 -11.58 -0.54
CA THR A 191 -9.89 -11.59 -1.02
C THR A 191 -8.99 -12.62 -0.31
N ASN A 192 -9.50 -13.31 0.72
CA ASN A 192 -8.85 -14.46 1.35
C ASN A 192 -9.06 -15.81 0.63
N GLN A 193 -9.76 -15.87 -0.52
CA GLN A 193 -10.12 -17.17 -1.16
C GLN A 193 -9.76 -17.33 -2.64
N LEU A 194 -9.06 -16.40 -3.29
CA LEU A 194 -8.85 -16.47 -4.74
C LEU A 194 -7.37 -16.48 -5.13
N LEU A 195 -6.75 -17.68 -5.21
CA LEU A 195 -5.64 -18.00 -6.12
C LEU A 195 -5.55 -19.55 -6.32
N PRO A 196 -5.00 -20.03 -7.46
CA PRO A 196 -5.37 -21.33 -8.02
C PRO A 196 -4.82 -22.52 -7.23
N THR A 197 -5.67 -23.54 -7.07
CA THR A 197 -5.28 -24.88 -6.63
C THR A 197 -4.21 -25.43 -7.58
N ASN A 198 -3.00 -25.58 -7.06
CA ASN A 198 -1.94 -26.32 -7.74
C ASN A 198 -2.42 -27.78 -7.87
N GLU A 199 -2.70 -28.22 -9.10
CA GLU A 199 -2.88 -29.63 -9.41
C GLU A 199 -1.59 -30.38 -9.02
N GLN A 200 -1.71 -31.30 -8.07
CA GLN A 200 -0.64 -32.24 -7.76
C GLN A 200 -0.47 -33.21 -8.94
N PRO A 201 0.76 -33.64 -9.27
CA PRO A 201 0.95 -34.69 -10.26
C PRO A 201 0.48 -36.03 -9.67
N GLU A 202 -0.40 -36.72 -10.41
CA GLU A 202 -0.74 -38.12 -10.14
C GLU A 202 0.54 -38.97 -10.12
N SER A 203 0.78 -39.59 -8.98
CA SER A 203 1.77 -40.64 -8.79
C SER A 203 1.31 -41.95 -9.42
N LEU A 204 2.17 -42.56 -10.22
CA LEU A 204 2.33 -44.02 -10.30
C LEU A 204 3.81 -44.36 -10.12
#